data_AF-A0A7H4GLQ5-F1
#
_entry.id   AF-A0A7H4GLQ5-F1
#
_cell.length_a   1.000
_cell.length_b   1.000
_cell.length_c   1.000
_cell.angle_alpha   90.00
_cell.angle_beta   90.00
_cell.angle_gamma   90.00
#
_symmetry.space_group_name_H-M   'P 1'
#
loop_
_entity.id
_entity.type
_entity.pdbx_description
1 polymer ?
#
loop_
_entity_poly.entity_id
_entity_poly.type
_entity_poly.pdbx_seq_one_letter_code
_entity_poly.pdbx_strand_id
1 'polypeptide(L)' 'MGIGNIGWFQILVILLIVLLIFGTKRIRNLGSDLGGAIREFRKGVSEDDSSNGEDDESDESPEPESSTRSERSDSNGT' A
#
# COMPACT_ATOMS: atom_id res chain seq x y z
N MET A 1 2.54 -26.84 -27.17
CA MET A 1 3.15 -26.40 -25.90
C MET A 1 2.52 -25.07 -25.51
N GLY A 2 1.33 -25.15 -24.93
CA GLY A 2 0.48 -23.99 -24.70
C GLY A 2 0.94 -23.13 -23.54
N ILE A 3 0.77 -21.82 -23.70
CA ILE A 3 0.98 -20.73 -22.74
C ILE A 3 0.04 -20.81 -21.51
N GLY A 4 -0.76 -21.88 -21.37
CA GLY A 4 -1.78 -22.05 -20.33
C GLY A 4 -1.23 -22.39 -18.94
N ASN A 5 0.09 -22.53 -18.80
CA ASN A 5 0.77 -22.75 -17.53
C ASN A 5 1.64 -21.55 -17.12
N ILE A 6 1.37 -20.33 -17.63
CA ILE A 6 1.83 -19.11 -16.96
C ILE A 6 1.09 -19.01 -15.62
N GLY A 7 1.54 -19.83 -14.68
CA GLY A 7 0.88 -20.03 -13.41
C GLY A 7 1.04 -18.77 -12.57
N TRP A 8 0.05 -18.49 -11.73
CA TRP A 8 0.08 -17.43 -10.71
C TRP A 8 1.42 -17.37 -9.96
N PHE A 9 2.05 -18.53 -9.73
CA PHE A 9 3.38 -18.65 -9.13
C PHE A 9 4.51 -17.94 -9.89
N GLN A 10 4.51 -17.93 -11.22
CA GLN A 10 5.56 -17.23 -11.99
C GLN A 10 5.41 -15.71 -11.88
N ILE A 11 4.18 -15.19 -11.90
CA ILE A 11 3.92 -13.76 -11.67
C ILE A 11 4.40 -13.38 -10.26
N LEU A 12 4.13 -14.22 -9.25
CA LEU A 12 4.57 -13.97 -7.87
C LEU A 12 6.10 -13.99 -7.72
N VAL A 13 6.79 -14.93 -8.37
CA VAL A 13 8.27 -14.99 -8.38
C VAL A 13 8.88 -13.78 -9.08
N ILE A 14 8.33 -13.34 -10.22
CA ILE A 14 8.80 -12.14 -10.92
C ILE A 14 8.57 -10.90 -10.06
N LEU A 15 7.39 -10.77 -9.45
CA LEU A 15 7.06 -9.68 -8.54
C LEU A 15 8.06 -9.61 -7.38
N LEU A 16 8.41 -10.75 -6.77
CA LEU A 16 9.40 -10.81 -5.70
C LEU A 16 10.76 -10.27 -6.14
N ILE A 17 11.24 -10.64 -7.33
CA ILE A 17 12.51 -10.15 -7.89
C ILE A 17 12.45 -8.63 -8.10
N VAL A 18 11.36 -8.11 -8.67
CA VAL A 18 11.15 -6.67 -8.84
C VAL A 18 11.16 -5.95 -7.49
N LEU A 19 10.50 -6.50 -6.47
CA LEU A 19 10.50 -5.95 -5.11
C LEU A 19 11.91 -5.92 -4.49
N LEU A 20 12.76 -6.91 -4.77
CA LEU A 20 14.14 -6.92 -4.28
C LEU A 20 15.03 -5.87 -4.99
N ILE A 21 14.84 -5.66 -6.30
CA ILE A 21 15.61 -4.69 -7.07
C ILE A 21 15.19 -3.25 -6.74
N PHE A 22 13.89 -2.99 -6.74
CA PHE A 22 13.34 -1.64 -6.54
C PHE A 22 13.13 -1.30 -5.05
N GLY A 23 13.01 -2.32 -4.20
CA GLY A 23 12.64 -2.19 -2.80
C GLY A 23 11.14 -1.92 -2.60
N THR A 24 10.59 -2.36 -1.46
CA THR A 24 9.17 -2.10 -1.11
C THR A 24 8.88 -0.62 -0.88
N LYS A 25 9.88 0.18 -0.47
CA LYS A 25 9.71 1.63 -0.22
C LYS A 25 9.37 2.42 -1.49
N ARG A 26 9.99 2.07 -2.62
CA ARG A 26 9.67 2.71 -3.91
C ARG A 26 8.27 2.32 -4.38
N ILE A 27 7.93 1.02 -4.30
CA ILE A 27 6.59 0.53 -4.69
C ILE A 27 5.50 1.12 -3.79
N ARG A 28 5.73 1.31 -2.49
CA ARG A 28 4.75 1.92 -1.59
C ARG A 28 4.54 3.40 -1.88
N ASN A 29 5.61 4.15 -2.15
CA ASN A 29 5.50 5.55 -2.53
C ASN A 29 4.74 5.72 -3.86
N LEU A 30 5.10 4.96 -4.91
CA LEU A 30 4.36 5.02 -6.18
C LEU A 30 2.95 4.42 -6.09
N GLY A 31 2.78 3.39 -5.27
CA GLY A 31 1.50 2.70 -5.09
C GLY A 31 0.49 3.52 -4.31
N SER A 32 0.92 4.40 -3.40
CA SER A 32 0.04 5.35 -2.72
C SER A 32 -0.58 6.34 -3.72
N ASP A 33 0.24 6.92 -4.58
CA ASP A 33 -0.20 7.92 -5.56
C ASP A 33 -1.08 7.28 -6.64
N LEU A 34 -0.67 6.13 -7.18
CA LEU A 34 -1.45 5.37 -8.16
C LEU A 34 -2.71 4.78 -7.55
N GLY A 35 -2.64 4.31 -6.30
CA GLY A 35 -3.76 3.73 -5.56
C GLY A 35 -4.85 4.75 -5.27
N GLY A 36 -4.48 5.97 -4.88
CA GLY A 36 -5.43 7.08 -4.71
C GLY A 36 -6.15 7.41 -6.01
N ALA A 37 -5.41 7.58 -7.12
CA ALA A 37 -6.01 7.85 -8.43
C ALA A 37 -6.94 6.73 -8.90
N ILE A 38 -6.57 5.46 -8.67
CA ILE A 38 -7.40 4.30 -9.01
C ILE A 38 -8.64 4.20 -8.10
N ARG A 39 -8.55 4.56 -6.82
CA ARG A 39 -9.69 4.58 -5.88
C ARG A 39 -10.73 5.60 -6.32
N GLU A 40 -10.31 6.83 -6.65
CA GLU A 40 -11.19 7.88 -7.17
C GLU A 40 -11.78 7.49 -8.55
N PHE A 41 -10.96 6.90 -9.43
CA PHE A 41 -11.45 6.40 -10.73
C PHE A 41 -12.52 5.31 -10.56
N ARG A 42 -12.29 4.35 -9.65
CA ARG A 42 -13.27 3.30 -9.36
C ARG A 42 -14.55 3.87 -8.76
N LYS A 43 -14.42 4.85 -7.84
CA LYS A 43 -15.56 5.53 -7.22
C LYS A 43 -16.41 6.26 -8.27
N GLY A 44 -15.79 7.06 -9.14
CA GLY A 44 -16.51 7.79 -10.19
C GLY A 44 -17.16 6.87 -11.24
N VAL A 45 -16.54 5.74 -11.58
CA VAL A 45 -17.15 4.74 -12.48
C VAL A 45 -18.30 4.00 -11.79
N SER A 46 -18.20 3.72 -10.48
CA SER A 46 -19.27 3.07 -9.71
C SER A 46 -20.44 4.01 -9.39
N GLU A 47 -20.23 5.32 -9.27
CA GLU A 47 -21.30 6.32 -9.09
C GLU A 47 -22.19 6.47 -10.33
N ASP A 48 -21.66 6.27 -11.54
CA ASP A 48 -22.45 6.33 -12.79
C ASP A 48 -23.35 5.08 -12.97
N ASP A 49 -22.91 3.92 -12.44
CA ASP A 49 -23.63 2.63 -12.53
C ASP A 49 -24.58 2.36 -11.35
N SER A 50 -24.52 3.11 -10.26
CA SER A 50 -25.33 2.84 -9.06
C SER A 50 -25.68 4.11 -8.28
N SER A 51 -26.84 4.68 -8.58
CA SER A 51 -27.59 5.47 -7.62
C SER A 51 -28.06 4.56 -6.48
N ASN A 52 -27.22 4.32 -5.46
CA ASN A 52 -27.55 4.05 -4.05
C ASN A 52 -26.44 3.23 -3.36
N GLY A 53 -25.74 3.85 -2.40
CA GLY A 53 -25.19 3.14 -1.25
C GLY A 53 -23.68 3.23 -1.06
N GLU A 54 -23.32 3.93 0.02
CA GLU A 54 -22.22 3.59 0.94
C GLU A 54 -20.87 4.25 0.65
N ASP A 55 -20.69 5.38 1.35
CA ASP A 55 -19.42 5.91 1.81
C ASP A 55 -18.59 4.80 2.48
N ASP A 56 -17.49 4.38 1.84
CA ASP A 56 -16.45 3.62 2.53
C ASP A 56 -15.29 4.56 2.84
N GLU A 57 -15.43 5.20 4.00
CA GLU A 57 -14.34 5.80 4.77
C GLU A 57 -13.27 4.75 5.03
N SER A 58 -12.06 5.03 4.57
CA SER A 58 -10.86 4.42 5.11
C SER A 58 -9.71 5.39 4.84
N ASP A 59 -9.77 6.50 5.57
CA ASP A 59 -8.62 7.29 5.98
C ASP A 59 -8.15 6.69 7.31
N GLU A 60 -7.29 5.68 7.22
CA GLU A 60 -6.41 5.33 8.32
C GLU A 60 -5.02 5.16 7.72
N SER A 61 -4.34 6.30 7.58
CA SER A 61 -2.90 6.32 7.34
C SER A 61 -2.21 5.74 8.57
N PRO A 62 -1.45 4.63 8.48
CA PRO A 62 -0.62 4.20 9.59
C PRO A 62 0.49 5.25 9.77
N GLU A 63 0.41 6.01 10.86
CA GLU A 63 1.50 6.84 11.34
C GLU A 63 2.77 5.99 11.39
N PRO A 64 3.88 6.39 10.73
CA PRO A 64 5.15 5.71 10.91
C PRO A 64 5.72 6.06 12.28
N GLU A 65 5.21 5.39 13.32
CA GLU A 65 5.84 5.28 14.65
C GLU A 65 7.16 4.49 14.50
N SER A 66 8.21 5.15 14.01
CA SER A 66 9.57 4.65 14.12
C SER A 66 10.57 5.80 14.15
N SER A 67 10.74 6.34 15.34
CA SER A 67 12.00 6.95 15.78
C SER A 67 12.06 6.83 17.29
N THR A 68 12.68 5.73 17.73
CA THR A 68 13.26 5.52 19.06
C THR A 68 13.78 6.82 19.68
N ARG A 69 13.00 7.43 20.58
CA ARG A 69 13.47 8.47 21.49
C ARG A 69 14.25 7.76 22.60
N SER A 70 15.55 7.67 22.36
CA SER A 70 16.59 7.35 23.34
C SER A 70 16.22 7.84 24.74
N GLU A 71 16.21 6.89 25.68
CA GLU A 71 16.18 7.10 27.12
C GLU A 71 17.12 8.25 27.52
N ARG A 72 16.56 9.31 28.08
CA ARG A 72 17.26 10.14 29.06
C ARG A 72 16.60 9.84 30.39
N SER A 73 17.22 8.92 31.12
CA SER A 73 16.98 8.73 32.54
C SER A 73 17.43 9.99 33.28
N ASP A 74 16.48 10.88 33.58
CA ASP A 74 16.66 11.89 34.60
C ASP A 74 16.48 11.20 35.96
N SER A 75 17.59 10.76 36.55
CA SER A 75 17.68 10.53 37.99
C SER A 75 18.39 11.74 38.61
N ASN A 76 17.61 12.74 39.05
CA ASN A 76 18.10 13.68 40.04
C ASN A 76 16.99 13.98 41.06
N GLY A 77 16.93 13.13 42.09
CA GLY A 77 16.25 13.41 43.34
C GLY A 77 17.29 13.70 44.41
N THR A 78 17.54 14.98 44.63
CA THR A 78 18.18 15.56 45.84
C THR A 78 17.35 16.74 46.27
#